data_AF-A0A932Z2U3-F1
#
_entry.id   AF-A0A932Z2U3-F1
#
_cell.length_a   1.000
_cell.length_b   1.000
_cell.length_c   1.000
_cell.angle_alpha   90.00
_cell.angle_beta   90.00
_cell.angle_gamma   90.00
#
_symmetry.space_group_name_H-M   'P 1'
#
loop_
_entity.id
_entity.type
_entity.pdbx_description
1 polymer ?
#
loop_
_entity_poly.entity_id
_entity_poly.type
_entity_poly.pdbx_seq_one_letter_code
_entity_poly.pdbx_strand_id
1 'polypeptide(L)'
;MADIKSALEIAMEKIAQMGEATEEERLKWKHTPEGEKLATRYLKEDCNLVAELSQHPENIRKYIAEGAAGILIRNIDLPRHDAAKKSNRKAMDGLKILKSDKVGVENIYSRIRYLFNHYTETGAQQRQQAYQSLKTELEAKVQQTIQQQLGSLKINIDVEKQPEFQQEWRRIQNQLDSQYLTLLSEYQRELSAIS
;
A
#
# COMPACT_ATOMS: atom_id res chain seq x y z
N MET A 1 -18.89 -20.90 43.28
CA MET A 1 -19.65 -20.05 42.35
C MET A 1 -18.65 -19.09 41.75
N ALA A 2 -18.48 -19.08 40.42
CA ALA A 2 -17.54 -18.18 39.76
C ALA A 2 -18.20 -16.81 39.65
N ASP A 3 -17.67 -15.82 40.37
CA ASP A 3 -18.14 -14.44 40.28
C ASP A 3 -17.88 -13.92 38.86
N ILE A 4 -18.95 -13.70 38.10
CA ILE A 4 -18.88 -13.13 36.76
C ILE A 4 -18.63 -11.65 36.92
N LYS A 5 -17.40 -11.20 36.64
CA LYS A 5 -17.02 -9.79 36.68
C LYS A 5 -17.89 -8.97 35.72
N SER A 6 -18.30 -7.79 36.16
CA SER A 6 -19.02 -6.84 35.32
C SER A 6 -18.12 -6.31 34.20
N ALA A 7 -18.71 -5.93 33.06
CA ALA A 7 -18.00 -5.26 31.97
C ALA A 7 -17.26 -4.00 32.45
N LEU A 8 -17.79 -3.31 33.46
CA LEU A 8 -17.17 -2.15 34.10
C LEU A 8 -15.90 -2.55 34.88
N GLU A 9 -15.93 -3.65 35.62
CA GLU A 9 -14.76 -4.14 36.39
C GLU A 9 -13.65 -4.61 35.46
N ILE A 10 -14.00 -5.30 34.36
CA ILE A 10 -13.03 -5.71 33.33
C ILE A 10 -12.42 -4.47 32.66
N ALA A 11 -13.21 -3.42 32.41
CA ALA A 11 -12.71 -2.17 31.87
C ALA A 11 -11.79 -1.43 32.86
N MET A 12 -12.16 -1.37 34.14
CA MET A 12 -11.35 -0.72 35.18
C MET A 12 -10.07 -1.50 35.49
N GLU A 13 -10.09 -2.83 35.47
CA GLU A 13 -8.87 -3.65 35.58
C GLU A 13 -7.93 -3.44 34.39
N LYS A 14 -8.47 -3.31 33.17
CA LYS A 14 -7.67 -2.97 31.99
C LYS A 14 -7.06 -1.57 32.09
N ILE A 15 -7.83 -0.58 32.57
CA ILE A 15 -7.33 0.79 32.78
C ILE A 15 -6.24 0.81 33.87
N ALA A 16 -6.43 0.08 34.98
CA ALA A 16 -5.46 -0.02 36.06
C ALA A 16 -4.17 -0.75 35.62
N GLN A 17 -4.27 -1.76 34.75
CA GLN A 17 -3.11 -2.45 34.16
C GLN A 17 -2.34 -1.58 33.14
N MET A 18 -3.02 -0.63 32.48
CA MET A 18 -2.39 0.26 31.50
C MET A 18 -1.65 1.46 32.13
N GLY A 19 -1.92 1.78 33.40
CA GLY A 19 -1.32 2.94 34.09
C GLY A 19 -1.82 4.29 33.56
N GLU A 20 -1.47 5.38 34.24
CA GLU A 20 -1.73 6.73 33.70
C GLU A 20 -0.82 7.00 32.50
N ALA A 21 -1.40 7.46 31.39
CA ALA A 21 -0.63 7.83 30.20
C ALA A 21 0.41 8.90 30.55
N THR A 22 1.66 8.63 30.19
CA THR A 22 2.79 9.55 30.35
C THR A 22 2.58 10.82 29.53
N GLU A 23 3.27 11.90 29.90
CA GLU A 23 3.17 13.15 29.15
C GLU A 23 3.57 12.99 27.67
N GLU A 24 4.54 12.13 27.38
CA GLU A 24 4.95 11.81 26.01
C GLU A 24 3.85 11.09 25.22
N GLU A 25 3.15 10.15 25.84
CA GLU A 25 2.02 9.44 25.21
C GLU A 25 0.86 10.38 24.93
N ARG A 26 0.55 11.29 25.87
CA ARG A 26 -0.47 12.32 25.68
C ARG A 26 -0.13 13.25 24.51
N LEU A 27 1.12 13.71 24.43
CA LEU A 27 1.59 14.53 23.31
C LEU A 27 1.51 13.78 21.99
N LYS A 28 1.92 12.51 21.97
CA LYS A 28 1.82 11.66 20.78
C LYS A 28 0.38 11.52 20.31
N TRP A 29 -0.54 11.12 21.19
CA TRP A 29 -1.96 10.96 20.84
C TRP A 29 -2.60 12.25 20.34
N LYS A 30 -2.19 13.39 20.89
CA LYS A 30 -2.68 14.70 20.46
C LYS A 30 -2.17 15.09 19.06
N HIS A 31 -0.87 14.92 18.81
CA HIS A 31 -0.21 15.54 17.66
C HIS A 31 0.01 14.60 16.47
N THR A 32 0.01 13.28 16.67
CA THR A 32 0.07 12.32 15.56
C THR A 32 -1.10 12.50 14.57
N PRO A 33 -2.38 12.63 15.00
CA PRO A 33 -3.49 12.87 14.08
C PRO A 33 -3.39 14.19 13.31
N GLU A 34 -2.75 15.22 13.88
CA GLU A 34 -2.47 16.48 13.18
C GLU A 34 -1.50 16.24 12.01
N GLY A 35 -0.45 15.44 12.26
CA GLY A 35 0.47 14.97 11.23
C GLY A 35 -0.21 14.19 10.10
N GLU A 36 -1.13 13.28 10.43
CA GLU A 36 -1.86 12.49 9.44
C GLU A 36 -2.72 13.37 8.52
N LYS A 37 -3.40 14.36 9.10
CA LYS A 37 -4.17 15.37 8.34
C LYS A 37 -3.25 16.20 7.45
N LEU A 38 -2.11 16.65 7.98
CA LEU A 38 -1.12 17.42 7.24
C LEU A 38 -0.59 16.62 6.04
N ALA A 39 -0.24 15.35 6.20
CA ALA A 39 0.20 14.50 5.08
C ALA A 39 -0.90 14.31 4.03
N THR A 40 -2.16 14.17 4.45
CA THR A 40 -3.29 14.07 3.53
C THR A 40 -3.45 15.34 2.69
N ARG A 41 -3.37 16.52 3.32
CA ARG A 41 -3.34 17.82 2.63
C ARG A 41 -2.14 17.91 1.70
N TYR A 42 -0.94 17.56 2.19
CA TYR A 42 0.26 17.53 1.36
C TYR A 42 0.10 16.66 0.12
N LEU A 43 -0.50 15.47 0.20
CA LEU A 43 -0.68 14.63 -0.98
C LEU A 43 -1.69 15.23 -1.97
N LYS A 44 -2.81 15.76 -1.49
CA LYS A 44 -3.94 16.20 -2.34
C LYS A 44 -3.86 17.64 -2.81
N GLU A 45 -3.25 18.50 -2.01
CA GLU A 45 -3.20 19.96 -2.18
C GLU A 45 -1.74 20.40 -2.37
N ASP A 46 -1.53 21.67 -2.71
CA ASP A 46 -0.20 22.29 -2.78
C ASP A 46 0.17 22.84 -1.39
N CYS A 47 0.43 21.93 -0.46
CA CYS A 47 0.76 22.27 0.92
C CYS A 47 2.28 22.19 1.14
N ASN A 48 2.86 23.14 1.87
CA ASN A 48 4.29 23.14 2.16
C ASN A 48 4.57 22.53 3.54
N LEU A 49 5.06 21.28 3.57
CA LEU A 49 5.36 20.55 4.80
C LEU A 49 6.35 21.30 5.73
N VAL A 50 7.36 21.95 5.16
CA VAL A 50 8.37 22.68 5.95
C VAL A 50 7.73 23.87 6.66
N ALA A 51 6.90 24.62 5.94
CA ALA A 51 6.22 25.80 6.49
C ALA A 51 5.16 25.45 7.54
N GLU A 52 4.49 24.31 7.41
CA GLU A 52 3.50 23.85 8.40
C GLU A 52 4.20 23.33 9.66
N LEU A 53 5.26 22.53 9.52
CA LEU A 53 6.01 22.02 10.67
C LEU A 53 6.71 23.13 11.46
N SER A 54 7.19 24.18 10.80
CA SER A 54 7.89 25.28 11.47
C SER A 54 7.02 26.07 12.45
N GLN A 55 5.69 25.98 12.33
CA GLN A 55 4.73 26.65 13.22
C GLN A 55 4.64 26.00 14.62
N HIS A 56 5.17 24.80 14.78
CA HIS A 56 5.16 24.06 16.04
C HIS A 56 6.53 24.10 16.71
N PRO A 57 6.61 23.98 18.05
CA PRO A 57 7.88 23.81 18.75
C PRO A 57 8.48 22.42 18.49
N GLU A 58 9.81 22.29 18.61
CA GLU A 58 10.57 21.10 18.22
C GLU A 58 10.10 19.80 18.91
N ASN A 59 9.79 19.89 20.21
CA ASN A 59 9.27 18.78 21.01
C ASN A 59 7.90 18.26 20.52
N ILE A 60 7.12 19.08 19.82
CA ILE A 60 5.83 18.72 19.21
C ILE A 60 6.03 18.24 17.76
N ARG A 61 6.93 18.89 17.01
CA ARG A 61 7.21 18.58 15.59
C ARG A 61 7.50 17.09 15.37
N LYS A 62 8.21 16.43 16.29
CA LYS A 62 8.52 14.99 16.17
C LYS A 62 7.26 14.12 16.03
N TYR A 63 6.20 14.41 16.79
CA TYR A 63 4.95 13.63 16.77
C TYR A 63 4.10 13.92 15.53
N ILE A 64 4.10 15.18 15.07
CA ILE A 64 3.45 15.58 13.82
C ILE A 64 4.17 14.94 12.63
N ALA A 65 5.50 14.99 12.60
CA ALA A 65 6.31 14.35 11.58
C ALA A 65 6.12 12.83 11.56
N GLU A 66 5.99 12.18 12.73
CA GLU A 66 5.69 10.75 12.84
C GLU A 66 4.34 10.40 12.18
N GLY A 67 3.27 11.12 12.53
CA GLY A 67 1.94 10.90 11.94
C GLY A 67 1.91 11.15 10.44
N ALA A 68 2.56 12.23 9.99
CA ALA A 68 2.68 12.54 8.58
C ALA A 68 3.45 11.46 7.82
N ALA A 69 4.59 11.02 8.35
CA ALA A 69 5.40 9.97 7.74
C ALA A 69 4.61 8.65 7.60
N GLY A 70 3.82 8.28 8.60
CA GLY A 70 2.97 7.09 8.53
C GLY A 70 1.95 7.12 7.39
N ILE A 71 1.37 8.28 7.07
CA ILE A 71 0.46 8.43 5.92
C ILE A 71 1.23 8.41 4.60
N LEU A 72 2.35 9.11 4.50
CA LEU A 72 3.14 9.15 3.27
C LEU A 72 3.68 7.76 2.91
N ILE A 73 4.21 6.99 3.86
CA ILE A 73 4.68 5.62 3.64
C ILE A 73 3.55 4.73 3.12
N ARG A 74 2.37 4.80 3.75
CA ARG A 74 1.18 4.02 3.34
C ARG A 74 0.64 4.42 1.96
N ASN A 75 0.99 5.60 1.46
CA ASN A 75 0.58 6.07 0.14
C ASN A 75 1.56 5.68 -0.98
N ILE A 76 2.72 5.09 -0.66
CA ILE A 76 3.62 4.51 -1.66
C ILE A 76 3.06 3.15 -2.08
N ASP A 77 2.63 3.02 -3.33
CA ASP A 77 2.07 1.77 -3.88
C ASP A 77 2.74 1.40 -5.22
N LEU A 78 2.37 0.29 -5.84
CA LEU A 78 2.89 -0.09 -7.15
C LEU A 78 2.52 0.97 -8.21
N PRO A 79 3.44 1.30 -9.14
CA PRO A 79 3.26 2.35 -10.14
C PRO A 79 2.38 1.88 -11.32
N ARG A 80 1.16 1.40 -11.04
CA ARG A 80 0.20 0.83 -12.00
C ARG A 80 -0.21 1.80 -13.10
N HIS A 81 -0.20 3.10 -12.80
CA HIS A 81 -0.57 4.18 -13.72
C HIS A 81 0.14 5.47 -13.33
N ASP A 82 0.08 6.49 -14.19
CA ASP A 82 0.83 7.74 -14.00
C ASP A 82 0.41 8.51 -12.74
N ALA A 83 -0.88 8.46 -12.35
CA ALA A 83 -1.31 9.05 -11.09
C ALA A 83 -0.64 8.39 -9.87
N ALA A 84 -0.45 7.06 -9.87
CA ALA A 84 0.25 6.35 -8.79
C ALA A 84 1.74 6.73 -8.78
N LYS A 85 2.38 6.81 -9.94
CA LYS A 85 3.78 7.29 -10.05
C LYS A 85 3.95 8.69 -9.46
N LYS A 86 3.04 9.60 -9.78
CA LYS A 86 3.05 10.97 -9.23
C LYS A 86 2.82 10.97 -7.72
N SER A 87 1.86 10.19 -7.23
CA SER A 87 1.57 10.05 -5.79
C SER A 87 2.77 9.50 -5.02
N ASN A 88 3.41 8.44 -5.54
CA ASN A 88 4.60 7.84 -4.96
C ASN A 88 5.74 8.85 -4.86
N ARG A 89 6.02 9.57 -5.96
CA ARG A 89 7.06 10.60 -5.97
C ARG A 89 6.79 11.67 -4.92
N LYS A 90 5.56 12.19 -4.87
CA LYS A 90 5.15 13.21 -3.90
C LYS A 90 5.33 12.70 -2.45
N ALA A 91 4.89 11.48 -2.18
CA ALA A 91 5.04 10.84 -0.87
C ALA A 91 6.51 10.67 -0.45
N MET A 92 7.37 10.20 -1.37
CA MET A 92 8.80 10.07 -1.15
C MET A 92 9.49 11.43 -0.93
N ASP A 93 9.14 12.45 -1.71
CA ASP A 93 9.66 13.81 -1.54
C ASP A 93 9.28 14.37 -0.15
N GLY A 94 8.04 14.13 0.29
CA GLY A 94 7.59 14.52 1.62
C GLY A 94 8.34 13.79 2.73
N LEU A 95 8.52 12.48 2.61
CA LEU A 95 9.27 11.68 3.59
C LEU A 95 10.74 12.10 3.71
N LYS A 96 11.36 12.50 2.59
CA LYS A 96 12.71 13.07 2.59
C LYS A 96 12.81 14.35 3.39
N ILE A 97 11.72 15.12 3.53
CA ILE A 97 11.67 16.28 4.43
C ILE A 97 11.58 15.83 5.89
N LEU A 98 10.70 14.87 6.18
CA LEU A 98 10.33 14.47 7.56
C LEU A 98 11.40 13.64 8.29
N LYS A 99 12.09 12.73 7.59
CA LYS A 99 13.04 11.79 8.21
C LYS A 99 14.40 12.43 8.44
N SER A 100 15.01 12.20 9.59
CA SER A 100 16.34 12.76 9.90
C SER A 100 17.47 11.99 9.23
N ASP A 101 17.39 10.66 9.14
CA ASP A 101 18.39 9.82 8.47
C ASP A 101 18.18 9.82 6.94
N LYS A 102 18.79 10.82 6.29
CA LYS A 102 18.70 10.98 4.83
C LYS A 102 19.38 9.85 4.05
N VAL A 103 20.44 9.25 4.62
CA VAL A 103 21.21 8.19 3.96
C VAL A 103 20.41 6.89 3.96
N GLY A 104 19.87 6.50 5.13
CA GLY A 104 19.01 5.32 5.23
C GLY A 104 17.78 5.43 4.33
N VAL A 105 17.13 6.59 4.30
CA VAL A 105 15.98 6.84 3.40
C VAL A 105 16.37 6.67 1.92
N GLU A 106 17.49 7.27 1.48
CA GLU A 106 17.91 7.18 0.07
C GLU A 106 18.30 5.75 -0.35
N ASN A 107 18.88 4.98 0.58
CA ASN A 107 19.18 3.57 0.36
C ASN A 107 17.91 2.75 0.10
N ILE A 108 16.85 2.97 0.90
CA ILE A 108 15.56 2.31 0.65
C ILE A 108 14.91 2.82 -0.63
N TYR A 109 15.00 4.13 -0.91
CA TYR A 109 14.44 4.70 -2.15
C TYR A 109 15.08 4.10 -3.39
N SER A 110 16.38 3.82 -3.37
CA SER A 110 17.07 3.14 -4.46
C SER A 110 16.47 1.74 -4.72
N ARG A 111 16.15 0.99 -3.65
CA ARG A 111 15.49 -0.32 -3.75
C ARG A 111 14.04 -0.22 -4.23
N ILE A 112 13.27 0.75 -3.73
CA ILE A 112 11.91 1.03 -4.21
C ILE A 112 11.92 1.39 -5.70
N ARG A 113 12.85 2.26 -6.14
CA ARG A 113 13.00 2.64 -7.55
C ARG A 113 13.33 1.43 -8.43
N TYR A 114 14.22 0.56 -7.97
CA TYR A 114 14.52 -0.71 -8.67
C TYR A 114 13.28 -1.60 -8.78
N LEU A 115 12.53 -1.78 -7.69
CA LEU A 115 11.28 -2.55 -7.67
C LEU A 115 10.25 -1.99 -8.65
N PHE A 116 10.09 -0.67 -8.68
CA PHE A 116 9.16 0.03 -9.55
C PHE A 116 9.54 -0.11 -11.02
N ASN A 117 10.82 0.05 -11.36
CA ASN A 117 11.30 -0.15 -12.73
C ASN A 117 11.05 -1.59 -13.19
N HIS A 118 11.39 -2.58 -12.36
CA HIS A 118 11.11 -3.98 -12.66
C HIS A 118 9.62 -4.25 -12.85
N TYR A 119 8.75 -3.66 -12.02
CA TYR A 119 7.30 -3.78 -12.14
C TYR A 119 6.75 -3.22 -13.46
N THR A 120 7.27 -2.07 -13.90
CA THR A 120 6.81 -1.38 -15.11
C THR A 120 7.38 -1.97 -16.40
N GLU A 121 8.56 -2.58 -16.33
CA GLU A 121 9.24 -3.18 -17.49
C GLU A 121 8.98 -4.68 -17.55
N THR A 122 9.75 -5.48 -16.81
CA THR A 122 9.66 -6.94 -16.80
C THR A 122 8.28 -7.43 -16.36
N GLY A 123 7.71 -6.83 -15.32
CA GLY A 123 6.37 -7.19 -14.84
C GLY A 123 5.28 -6.96 -15.89
N ALA A 124 5.43 -5.94 -16.75
CA ALA A 124 4.49 -5.71 -17.84
C ALA A 124 4.58 -6.81 -18.90
N GLN A 125 5.80 -7.25 -19.25
CA GLN A 125 6.00 -8.38 -20.17
C GLN A 125 5.41 -9.68 -19.61
N GLN A 126 5.64 -9.97 -18.32
CA GLN A 126 5.08 -11.15 -17.64
C GLN A 126 3.55 -11.14 -17.66
N ARG A 127 2.92 -10.00 -17.36
CA ARG A 127 1.45 -9.86 -17.44
C ARG A 127 0.95 -10.08 -18.87
N GLN A 128 1.62 -9.53 -19.87
CA GLN A 128 1.24 -9.71 -21.27
C GLN A 128 1.32 -11.19 -21.70
N GLN A 129 2.39 -11.88 -21.33
CA GLN A 129 2.56 -13.30 -21.63
C GLN A 129 1.48 -14.13 -20.93
N ALA A 130 1.26 -13.89 -19.64
CA ALA A 130 0.24 -14.60 -18.86
C ALA A 130 -1.18 -14.38 -19.43
N TYR A 131 -1.50 -13.17 -19.89
CA TYR A 131 -2.76 -12.86 -20.57
C TYR A 131 -2.94 -13.70 -21.83
N GLN A 132 -1.91 -13.72 -22.70
CA GLN A 132 -1.97 -14.48 -23.95
C GLN A 132 -2.05 -15.99 -23.72
N SER A 133 -1.35 -16.50 -22.71
CA SER A 133 -1.44 -17.90 -22.30
C SER A 133 -2.85 -18.26 -21.81
N LEU A 134 -3.43 -17.46 -20.91
CA LEU A 134 -4.80 -17.67 -20.42
C LEU A 134 -5.82 -17.66 -21.56
N LYS A 135 -5.67 -16.71 -22.50
CA LYS A 135 -6.53 -16.63 -23.69
C LYS A 135 -6.47 -17.90 -24.51
N THR A 136 -5.26 -18.36 -24.81
CA THR A 136 -5.03 -19.56 -25.64
C THR A 136 -5.58 -20.81 -24.97
N GLU A 137 -5.40 -20.95 -23.66
CA GLU A 137 -5.91 -22.08 -22.87
C GLU A 137 -7.45 -22.13 -22.87
N LEU A 138 -8.10 -20.99 -22.64
CA LEU A 138 -9.56 -20.92 -22.65
C LEU A 138 -10.16 -21.08 -24.04
N GLU A 139 -9.53 -20.53 -25.09
CA GLU A 139 -9.93 -20.78 -26.48
C GLU A 139 -9.90 -22.27 -26.81
N ALA A 140 -8.82 -22.97 -26.44
CA ALA A 140 -8.70 -24.41 -26.65
C ALA A 140 -9.79 -25.20 -25.89
N LYS A 141 -10.06 -24.85 -24.63
CA LYS A 141 -11.09 -25.48 -23.79
C LYS A 141 -12.50 -25.28 -24.37
N VAL A 142 -12.80 -24.07 -24.84
CA VAL A 142 -14.07 -23.72 -25.48
C VAL A 142 -14.24 -24.48 -26.79
N GLN A 143 -13.20 -24.50 -27.63
CA GLN A 143 -13.23 -25.22 -28.90
C GLN A 143 -13.43 -26.73 -28.70
N GLN A 144 -12.77 -27.34 -27.72
CA GLN A 144 -12.94 -28.75 -27.38
C GLN A 144 -14.39 -29.05 -26.96
N THR A 145 -14.99 -28.16 -26.17
CA THR A 145 -16.38 -28.31 -25.68
C THR A 145 -17.40 -28.18 -26.82
N ILE A 146 -17.23 -27.20 -27.72
CA ILE A 146 -18.07 -27.05 -28.91
C ILE A 146 -17.97 -28.29 -29.80
N GLN A 147 -16.76 -28.80 -30.02
CA GLN A 147 -16.54 -29.98 -30.86
C GLN A 147 -17.24 -31.22 -30.30
N GLN A 148 -17.32 -31.35 -28.97
CA GLN A 148 -18.03 -32.44 -28.29
C GLN A 148 -19.56 -32.28 -28.35
N GLN A 149 -20.09 -31.06 -28.28
CA GLN A 149 -21.54 -30.81 -28.22
C GLN A 149 -22.22 -30.63 -29.59
N LEU A 150 -21.55 -29.95 -30.53
CA LEU A 150 -22.11 -29.50 -31.81
C LEU A 150 -21.35 -30.08 -33.02
N GLY A 151 -20.36 -30.94 -32.81
CA GLY A 151 -19.51 -31.48 -33.86
C GLY A 151 -18.61 -30.41 -34.49
N SER A 152 -18.32 -30.52 -35.79
CA SER A 152 -17.31 -29.71 -36.49
C SER A 152 -17.69 -28.23 -36.74
N LEU A 153 -18.75 -27.71 -36.13
CA LEU A 153 -19.19 -26.33 -36.33
C LEU A 153 -18.20 -25.35 -35.67
N LYS A 154 -17.47 -24.58 -36.50
CA LYS A 154 -16.61 -23.51 -36.03
C LYS A 154 -17.45 -22.30 -35.63
N ILE A 155 -17.67 -22.13 -34.32
CA ILE A 155 -18.23 -20.91 -33.74
C ILE A 155 -17.06 -20.06 -33.24
N ASN A 156 -16.97 -18.81 -33.69
CA ASN A 156 -15.94 -17.88 -33.22
C ASN A 156 -16.43 -17.22 -31.93
N ILE A 157 -15.89 -17.64 -30.79
CA ILE A 157 -16.27 -17.12 -29.47
C ILE A 157 -15.17 -16.22 -28.96
N ASP A 158 -15.53 -14.98 -28.62
CA ASP A 158 -14.63 -14.02 -27.98
C ASP A 158 -14.47 -14.37 -26.50
N VAL A 159 -13.42 -15.12 -26.16
CA VAL A 159 -13.17 -15.61 -24.79
C VAL A 159 -12.91 -14.46 -23.81
N GLU A 160 -12.39 -13.32 -24.26
CA GLU A 160 -12.03 -12.20 -23.39
C GLU A 160 -13.27 -11.52 -22.79
N LYS A 161 -14.42 -11.63 -23.46
CA LYS A 161 -15.70 -11.12 -22.96
C LYS A 161 -16.39 -12.04 -21.97
N GLN A 162 -15.88 -13.27 -21.78
CA GLN A 162 -16.51 -14.22 -20.88
C GLN A 162 -16.19 -13.89 -19.41
N PRO A 163 -17.17 -14.06 -18.49
CA PRO A 163 -16.92 -13.88 -17.06
C PRO A 163 -15.80 -14.76 -16.50
N GLU A 164 -15.67 -16.01 -16.98
CA GLU A 164 -14.61 -16.95 -16.55
C GLU A 164 -13.21 -16.38 -16.83
N PHE A 165 -12.98 -15.87 -18.05
CA PHE A 165 -11.73 -15.23 -18.43
C PHE A 165 -11.40 -14.04 -17.51
N GLN A 166 -12.38 -13.17 -17.26
CA GLN A 166 -12.19 -11.97 -16.43
C GLN A 166 -11.90 -12.32 -14.96
N GLN A 167 -12.44 -13.43 -14.45
CA GLN A 167 -12.18 -13.91 -13.09
C GLN A 167 -10.79 -14.51 -12.97
N GLU A 168 -10.41 -15.41 -13.88
CA GLU A 168 -9.08 -16.02 -13.88
C GLU A 168 -7.98 -14.99 -14.14
N TRP A 169 -8.24 -14.02 -15.02
CA TRP A 169 -7.28 -12.95 -15.27
C TRP A 169 -7.03 -12.13 -14.00
N ARG A 170 -8.07 -11.73 -13.26
CA ARG A 170 -7.90 -11.03 -11.97
C ARG A 170 -7.11 -11.88 -10.97
N ARG A 171 -7.35 -13.20 -10.93
CA ARG A 171 -6.62 -14.12 -10.05
C ARG A 171 -5.12 -14.12 -10.38
N ILE A 172 -4.78 -14.26 -11.65
CA ILE A 172 -3.39 -14.24 -12.14
C ILE A 172 -2.73 -12.89 -11.85
N GLN A 173 -3.42 -11.77 -12.13
CA GLN A 173 -2.89 -10.43 -11.84
C GLN A 173 -2.56 -10.26 -10.36
N ASN A 174 -3.47 -10.68 -9.47
CA ASN A 174 -3.23 -10.61 -8.02
C ASN A 174 -2.03 -11.46 -7.60
N GLN A 175 -1.85 -12.64 -8.18
CA GLN A 175 -0.69 -13.49 -7.91
C GLN A 175 0.61 -12.83 -8.38
N LEU A 176 0.64 -12.26 -9.58
CA LEU A 176 1.81 -11.54 -10.11
C LEU A 176 2.15 -10.32 -9.27
N ASP A 177 1.14 -9.53 -8.87
CA ASP A 177 1.34 -8.33 -8.06
C ASP A 177 1.77 -8.66 -6.61
N SER A 178 1.35 -9.82 -6.06
CA SER A 178 1.59 -10.18 -4.65
C SER A 178 3.07 -10.21 -4.24
N GLN A 179 3.95 -10.60 -5.16
CA GLN A 179 5.39 -10.66 -4.91
C GLN A 179 5.97 -9.24 -4.76
N TYR A 180 5.52 -8.32 -5.61
CA TYR A 180 5.91 -6.92 -5.53
C TYR A 180 5.35 -6.24 -4.28
N LEU A 181 4.10 -6.54 -3.92
CA LEU A 181 3.47 -5.98 -2.72
C LEU A 181 4.14 -6.44 -1.43
N THR A 182 4.52 -7.73 -1.36
CA THR A 182 5.29 -8.26 -0.21
C THR A 182 6.59 -7.49 -0.04
N LEU A 183 7.38 -7.37 -1.11
CA LEU A 183 8.66 -6.67 -1.05
C LEU A 183 8.51 -5.16 -0.78
N LEU A 184 7.49 -4.52 -1.35
CA LEU A 184 7.18 -3.13 -1.06
C LEU A 184 6.81 -2.93 0.42
N SER A 185 6.04 -3.86 1.00
CA SER A 185 5.64 -3.80 2.41
C SER A 185 6.84 -3.93 3.36
N GLU A 186 7.85 -4.70 2.98
CA GLU A 186 9.13 -4.77 3.71
C GLU A 186 9.83 -3.41 3.68
N TYR A 187 9.92 -2.76 2.52
CA TYR A 187 10.52 -1.43 2.39
C TYR A 187 9.76 -0.35 3.15
N GLN A 188 8.42 -0.42 3.16
CA GLN A 188 7.58 0.46 3.97
C GLN A 188 7.83 0.28 5.47
N ARG A 189 8.06 -0.96 5.92
CA ARG A 189 8.41 -1.26 7.31
C ARG A 189 9.80 -0.74 7.66
N GLU A 190 10.77 -0.93 6.79
CA GLU A 190 12.11 -0.35 6.95
C GLU A 190 12.04 1.18 7.03
N LEU A 191 11.29 1.85 6.14
CA LEU A 191 11.08 3.31 6.19
C LEU A 191 10.40 3.77 7.48
N SER A 192 9.51 2.94 8.04
CA SER A 192 8.84 3.25 9.30
C SER A 192 9.81 3.19 10.48
N ALA A 193 10.78 2.28 10.45
CA ALA A 193 11.78 2.09 11.49
C ALA A 193 12.91 3.15 11.47
N ILE A 194 13.14 3.81 10.34
CA ILE A 194 14.17 4.86 10.21
C ILE A 194 13.74 6.16 10.91
N SER A 195 14.69 6.84 11.53
CA SER A 195 14.50 8.14 12.23
C SER A 195 14.45 9.35 11.30
#